data_AF-A0A1V4YYX1-F1
#
_entry.id   AF-A0A1V4YYX1-F1
#
_cell.length_a   1.000
_cell.length_b   1.000
_cell.length_c   1.000
_cell.angle_alpha   90.00
_cell.angle_beta   90.00
_cell.angle_gamma   90.00
#
_symmetry.space_group_name_H-M   'P 1'
#
loop_
_entity.id
_entity.type
_entity.pdbx_description
1 polymer ?
#
loop_
_entity_poly.entity_id
_entity_poly.type
_entity_poly.pdbx_seq_one_letter_code
_entity_poly.pdbx_strand_id
1 'polypeptide(L)'
;MCSHCPHYAETETSTLKCWANYGSPKLWRYRPVPMSLVEKTVFIMGIVVIWIYPVILMILSLNYIFLILYLIISLFVFHIMRSYMCKKCINFACPSNRVDIKIQKKFYTHNPDIDHINK
;
A
#
# COMPACT_ATOMS: atom_id res chain seq x y z
N MET A 1 -4.29 -5.59 -5.28
CA MET A 1 -4.04 -4.35 -4.52
C MET A 1 -3.40 -3.25 -5.37
N CYS A 2 -2.26 -3.49 -6.02
CA CYS A 2 -1.65 -2.51 -6.94
C CYS A 2 -2.36 -2.41 -8.30
N SER A 3 -3.16 -3.41 -8.67
CA SER A 3 -4.01 -3.44 -9.88
C SER A 3 -5.06 -2.33 -9.96
N HIS A 4 -5.29 -1.59 -8.86
CA HIS A 4 -6.19 -0.45 -8.79
C HIS A 4 -5.48 0.90 -9.01
N CYS A 5 -4.14 0.89 -9.11
CA CYS A 5 -3.32 2.09 -9.22
C CYS A 5 -3.14 2.52 -10.68
N PRO A 6 -3.18 3.81 -11.02
CA PRO A 6 -2.94 4.29 -12.38
C PRO A 6 -1.59 3.86 -12.98
N HIS A 7 -0.53 3.75 -12.18
CA HIS A 7 0.77 3.20 -12.62
C HIS A 7 0.69 1.77 -13.17
N TYR A 8 -0.36 1.03 -12.83
CA TYR A 8 -0.60 -0.32 -13.30
C TYR A 8 -1.11 -0.34 -14.75
N ALA A 9 -1.68 0.77 -15.24
CA ALA A 9 -2.19 0.93 -16.61
C ALA A 9 -1.09 1.15 -17.66
N GLU A 10 0.13 1.50 -17.24
CA GLU A 10 1.25 1.75 -18.14
C GLU A 10 1.54 0.50 -19.00
N THR A 11 1.52 0.60 -20.33
CA THR A 11 1.66 -0.57 -21.23
C THR A 11 3.10 -0.81 -21.69
N GLU A 12 3.99 0.16 -21.51
CA GLU A 12 5.37 0.08 -22.02
C GLU A 12 6.22 -1.05 -21.42
N THR A 13 5.87 -1.48 -20.20
CA THR A 13 6.66 -2.46 -19.44
C THR A 13 5.75 -3.43 -18.70
N SER A 14 6.16 -4.70 -18.62
CA SER A 14 5.47 -5.72 -17.82
C SER A 14 5.73 -5.60 -16.31
N THR A 15 6.50 -4.60 -15.90
CA THR A 15 6.84 -4.29 -14.50
C THR A 15 6.26 -2.94 -14.09
N LEU A 16 6.12 -2.73 -12.78
CA LEU A 16 5.65 -1.48 -12.22
C LEU A 16 6.78 -0.45 -12.13
N LYS A 17 6.51 0.79 -12.54
CA LYS A 17 7.43 1.93 -12.41
C LYS A 17 7.16 2.80 -11.17
N CYS A 18 6.21 2.40 -10.31
CA CYS A 18 5.87 3.17 -9.11
C CYS A 18 6.96 3.08 -8.04
N TRP A 19 7.14 4.15 -7.25
CA TRP A 19 8.19 4.21 -6.22
C TRP A 19 8.06 3.13 -5.13
N ALA A 20 6.85 2.62 -4.87
CA ALA A 20 6.60 1.66 -3.79
C ALA A 20 6.92 0.21 -4.18
N ASN A 21 6.70 -0.17 -5.44
CA ASN A 21 6.84 -1.54 -5.94
C ASN A 21 7.59 -1.54 -7.29
N TYR A 22 8.62 -0.71 -7.42
CA TYR A 22 9.38 -0.59 -8.67
C TYR A 22 9.96 -1.95 -9.08
N GLY A 23 9.83 -2.32 -10.35
CA GLY A 23 10.31 -3.59 -10.88
C GLY A 23 9.42 -4.80 -10.60
N SER A 24 8.39 -4.67 -9.75
CA SER A 24 7.45 -5.76 -9.48
C SER A 24 6.62 -6.12 -10.72
N PRO A 25 6.43 -7.41 -11.05
CA PRO A 25 5.69 -7.82 -12.23
C PRO A 25 4.20 -7.50 -12.14
N LYS A 26 3.58 -7.18 -13.28
CA LYS A 26 2.13 -6.97 -13.40
C LYS A 26 1.40 -8.30 -13.53
N LEU A 27 1.17 -8.99 -12.41
CA LEU A 27 0.55 -10.32 -12.37
C LEU A 27 -0.98 -10.34 -12.58
N TRP A 28 -1.67 -9.21 -12.46
CA TRP A 28 -3.13 -9.11 -12.49
C TRP A 28 -3.59 -8.18 -13.62
N ARG A 29 -4.88 -8.18 -13.93
CA ARG A 29 -5.45 -7.19 -14.86
C ARG A 29 -5.68 -5.86 -14.14
N TYR A 30 -5.47 -4.77 -14.85
CA TYR A 30 -5.78 -3.42 -14.37
C TYR A 30 -7.29 -3.29 -14.12
N ARG A 31 -7.68 -2.79 -12.94
CA ARG A 31 -9.06 -2.67 -12.46
C ARG A 31 -9.19 -1.47 -11.53
N PRO A 32 -9.42 -0.26 -12.05
CA PRO A 32 -9.32 0.95 -11.25
C PRO A 32 -10.63 1.29 -10.51
N VAL A 33 -11.16 0.31 -9.80
CA VAL A 33 -12.32 0.47 -8.91
C VAL A 33 -11.86 0.53 -7.45
N PRO A 34 -12.67 1.05 -6.50
CA PRO A 34 -12.36 0.93 -5.08
C PRO A 34 -12.16 -0.54 -4.67
N MET A 35 -11.24 -0.79 -3.74
CA MET A 35 -11.04 -2.16 -3.24
C MET A 35 -12.29 -2.70 -2.57
N SER A 36 -12.62 -3.95 -2.88
CA SER A 36 -13.67 -4.71 -2.20
C SER A 36 -13.33 -4.92 -0.72
N LEU A 37 -14.34 -5.20 0.11
CA LEU A 37 -14.13 -5.50 1.53
C LEU A 37 -13.16 -6.69 1.72
N VAL A 38 -13.30 -7.73 0.90
CA VAL A 38 -12.44 -8.92 0.96
C VAL A 38 -10.98 -8.56 0.70
N GLU A 39 -10.70 -7.76 -0.35
CA GLU A 39 -9.33 -7.35 -0.66
C GLU A 39 -8.71 -6.49 0.43
N LYS A 40 -9.49 -5.61 1.05
CA LYS A 40 -9.05 -4.80 2.18
C LYS A 40 -8.70 -5.69 3.38
N THR A 41 -9.54 -6.67 3.68
CA THR A 41 -9.29 -7.63 4.76
C THR A 41 -8.02 -8.45 4.49
N VAL A 42 -7.87 -9.00 3.27
CA VAL A 42 -6.66 -9.75 2.89
C VAL A 42 -5.40 -8.87 2.99
N PHE A 43 -5.47 -7.60 2.60
CA PHE A 43 -4.35 -6.66 2.75
C PHE A 43 -3.93 -6.47 4.20
N ILE A 44 -4.90 -6.18 5.07
CA ILE A 44 -4.65 -5.93 6.49
C ILE A 44 -4.12 -7.20 7.14
N MET A 45 -4.74 -8.35 6.86
CA MET A 45 -4.29 -9.65 7.38
C MET A 45 -2.86 -9.98 6.94
N GLY A 46 -2.52 -9.73 5.67
CA GLY A 46 -1.15 -9.94 5.17
C GLY A 46 -0.11 -9.10 5.92
N ILE A 47 -0.40 -7.81 6.15
CA ILE A 47 0.48 -6.93 6.94
C ILE A 47 0.63 -7.47 8.37
N VAL A 48 -0.49 -7.83 9.02
CA VAL A 48 -0.51 -8.34 10.39
C VAL A 48 0.32 -9.61 10.51
N VAL A 49 0.17 -10.57 9.58
CA VAL A 49 0.94 -11.82 9.58
C VAL A 49 2.45 -11.55 9.46
N ILE A 50 2.85 -10.69 8.53
CA ILE A 50 4.28 -10.33 8.32
C ILE A 50 4.89 -9.71 9.58
N TRP A 51 4.11 -8.92 10.33
CA TRP A 51 4.56 -8.22 11.53
C TRP A 51 4.53 -9.07 12.80
N ILE A 52 3.52 -9.94 12.94
CA ILE A 52 3.36 -10.78 14.13
C ILE A 52 4.30 -11.99 14.08
N TYR A 53 4.56 -12.53 12.89
CA TYR A 53 5.39 -13.74 12.75
C TYR A 53 6.78 -13.61 13.41
N PRO A 54 7.57 -12.54 13.19
CA PRO A 54 8.85 -12.35 13.87
C PRO A 54 8.70 -12.18 15.40
N VAL A 55 7.63 -11.52 15.85
CA VAL A 55 7.36 -11.30 17.28
C VAL A 55 7.18 -12.63 18.00
N ILE A 56 6.37 -13.54 17.44
CA ILE A 56 6.15 -14.86 18.02
C ILE A 56 7.48 -15.63 18.15
N LEU A 57 8.31 -15.63 17.11
CA LEU A 57 9.61 -16.31 17.14
C LEU A 57 10.58 -15.72 18.17
N MET A 58 10.60 -14.40 18.32
CA MET A 58 11.46 -13.73 19.32
C MET A 58 11.01 -14.01 20.76
N ILE A 59 9.70 -14.10 21.00
CA ILE A 59 9.15 -14.50 22.31
C ILE A 59 9.52 -15.96 22.61
N LEU A 60 9.33 -16.87 21.65
CA LEU A 60 9.65 -18.30 21.84
C LEU A 60 11.15 -18.54 22.07
N SER A 61 12.01 -17.72 21.45
CA SER A 61 13.46 -17.81 21.63
C SER A 61 13.98 -17.02 22.83
N LEU A 62 13.10 -16.43 23.66
CA LEU A 62 13.43 -15.65 24.86
C LEU A 62 14.37 -14.45 24.60
N ASN A 63 14.42 -13.96 23.35
CA ASN A 63 15.30 -12.90 22.90
C ASN A 63 14.66 -11.52 23.08
N TYR A 64 14.42 -11.12 24.33
CA TYR A 64 13.64 -9.91 24.65
C TYR A 64 14.28 -8.59 24.19
N ILE A 65 15.61 -8.51 24.15
CA ILE A 65 16.32 -7.31 23.67
C ILE A 65 15.98 -7.07 22.19
N PHE A 66 16.07 -8.11 21.36
CA PHE A 66 15.71 -8.04 19.94
C PHE A 66 14.23 -7.78 19.74
N LEU A 67 13.36 -8.34 20.59
CA LEU A 67 11.93 -8.06 20.56
C LEU A 67 11.62 -6.57 20.77
N ILE A 68 12.19 -5.96 21.81
CA ILE A 68 11.98 -4.53 22.11
C ILE A 68 12.50 -3.67 20.96
N LEU A 69 13.71 -3.95 20.48
CA LEU A 69 14.31 -3.22 19.36
C LEU A 69 13.44 -3.33 18.10
N TYR A 70 12.98 -4.55 17.78
CA TYR A 70 12.10 -4.81 16.66
C TYR A 70 10.81 -4.01 16.76
N LEU A 71 10.15 -3.99 17.92
CA LEU A 71 8.89 -3.26 18.11
C LEU A 71 9.08 -1.75 17.94
N ILE A 72 10.16 -1.17 18.50
CA ILE A 72 10.46 0.26 18.36
C ILE A 72 10.71 0.64 16.91
N ILE A 73 11.60 -0.10 16.23
CA ILE A 73 11.94 0.17 14.82
C ILE A 73 10.70 0.01 13.94
N SER A 74 9.95 -1.07 14.15
CA SER A 74 8.71 -1.35 13.46
C SER A 74 7.75 -0.16 13.60
N LEU A 75 7.40 0.26 14.82
CA LEU A 75 6.51 1.41 15.04
C LEU A 75 7.01 2.69 14.33
N PHE A 76 8.31 2.96 14.38
CA PHE A 76 8.91 4.10 13.71
C PHE A 76 8.78 4.02 12.18
N VAL A 77 9.12 2.87 11.58
CA VAL A 77 9.00 2.62 10.15
C VAL A 77 7.55 2.74 9.69
N PHE A 78 6.60 2.16 10.43
CA PHE A 78 5.18 2.29 10.11
C PHE A 78 4.70 3.73 10.17
N HIS A 79 5.13 4.48 11.18
CA HIS A 79 4.81 5.89 11.29
C HIS A 79 5.36 6.69 10.10
N ILE A 80 6.64 6.52 9.76
CA ILE A 80 7.27 7.20 8.62
C ILE A 80 6.56 6.85 7.32
N MET A 81 6.33 5.56 7.07
CA MET A 81 5.67 5.09 5.87
C MET A 81 4.28 5.72 5.73
N ARG A 82 3.48 5.72 6.80
CA ARG A 82 2.13 6.28 6.79
C ARG A 82 2.12 7.80 6.67
N SER A 83 3.07 8.49 7.28
CA SER A 83 3.12 9.96 7.34
C SER A 83 3.69 10.60 6.08
N TYR A 84 4.67 9.97 5.43
CA TYR A 84 5.40 10.58 4.30
C TYR A 84 5.17 9.85 2.98
N MET A 85 5.12 8.52 3.02
CA MET A 85 5.15 7.72 1.81
C MET A 85 3.73 7.45 1.30
N CYS A 86 2.81 7.01 2.16
CA CYS A 86 1.41 6.79 1.81
C CYS A 86 0.67 8.05 1.36
N LYS A 87 1.15 9.26 1.73
CA LYS A 87 0.61 10.55 1.27
C LYS A 87 1.08 10.96 -0.13
N LYS A 88 2.09 10.30 -0.69
CA LYS A 88 2.59 10.54 -2.06
C LYS A 88 2.02 9.54 -3.06
N CYS A 89 1.26 8.55 -2.59
CA CYS A 89 0.73 7.49 -3.43
C CYS A 89 -0.56 7.92 -4.13
N ILE A 90 -0.63 7.74 -5.45
CA ILE A 90 -1.83 7.99 -6.27
C ILE A 90 -2.83 6.83 -6.26
N ASN A 91 -2.53 5.72 -5.58
CA ASN A 91 -3.50 4.65 -5.35
C ASN A 91 -4.42 5.04 -4.18
N PHE A 92 -5.43 5.86 -4.47
CA PHE A 92 -6.39 6.33 -3.46
C PHE A 92 -7.34 5.23 -2.96
N ALA A 93 -7.43 4.10 -3.65
CA ALA A 93 -8.20 2.94 -3.20
C ALA A 93 -7.52 2.13 -2.07
N CYS A 94 -6.23 2.38 -1.79
CA CYS A 94 -5.49 1.68 -0.75
C CYS A 94 -5.95 2.10 0.67
N PRO A 95 -6.25 1.15 1.59
CA PRO A 95 -6.63 1.46 2.97
C PRO A 95 -5.61 2.29 3.76
N SER A 96 -4.33 2.19 3.40
CA SER A 96 -3.26 2.93 4.06
C SER A 96 -3.05 4.33 3.48
N ASN A 97 -3.74 4.69 2.39
CA ASN A 97 -3.64 6.01 1.79
C ASN A 97 -4.19 7.09 2.74
N ARG A 98 -3.51 8.23 2.82
CA ARG A 98 -3.86 9.35 3.71
C ARG A 98 -3.90 10.70 2.98
N VAL A 99 -4.00 10.69 1.65
CA VAL A 99 -4.17 11.89 0.84
C VAL A 99 -5.56 12.48 1.13
N ASP A 100 -5.62 13.80 1.33
CA ASP A 100 -6.88 14.49 1.59
C ASP A 100 -7.83 14.39 0.40
N ILE A 101 -9.13 14.24 0.66
CA ILE A 101 -10.17 14.06 -0.37
C ILE A 101 -10.19 15.25 -1.35
N LYS A 102 -9.90 16.48 -0.91
CA LYS A 102 -9.85 17.65 -1.80
C LYS A 102 -8.70 17.53 -2.81
N ILE A 103 -7.55 17.02 -2.36
CA ILE A 103 -6.39 16.77 -3.23
C ILE A 103 -6.70 15.64 -4.20
N GLN A 104 -7.36 14.57 -3.74
CA GLN A 104 -7.80 13.47 -4.62
C GLN A 104 -8.75 13.96 -5.72
N LYS A 105 -9.77 14.75 -5.34
CA LYS A 105 -10.69 15.37 -6.31
C LYS A 105 -9.94 16.25 -7.30
N LYS A 106 -9.03 17.10 -6.82
CA LYS A 106 -8.20 17.95 -7.70
C LYS A 106 -7.32 17.11 -8.63
N PHE A 107 -6.82 15.97 -8.17
CA PHE A 107 -6.05 15.06 -9.02
C PHE A 107 -6.92 14.54 -10.18
N TYR A 108 -8.12 14.04 -9.89
CA TYR A 108 -9.03 13.52 -10.91
C TYR A 108 -9.54 14.62 -11.86
N THR A 109 -9.78 15.84 -11.40
CA THR A 109 -10.19 16.94 -12.30
C THR A 109 -9.12 17.30 -13.32
N HIS A 110 -7.83 17.14 -12.99
CA HIS A 110 -6.73 17.38 -13.95
C HIS A 110 -6.40 16.13 -14.78
N ASN A 111 -6.91 14.95 -14.40
CA ASN A 111 -6.63 13.67 -15.03
C ASN A 111 -7.93 12.88 -15.26
N PRO A 112 -8.86 13.40 -16.10
CA PRO A 112 -10.19 12.82 -16.27
C PRO A 112 -10.15 11.39 -16.84
N ASP A 113 -9.13 11.05 -17.63
CA ASP A 113 -8.94 9.70 -18.19
C ASP A 113 -8.72 8.62 -17.11
N ILE A 114 -8.37 9.05 -15.90
CA ILE A 114 -8.09 8.22 -14.74
C ILE A 114 -9.24 8.31 -13.70
N ASP A 115 -10.26 9.13 -13.94
CA ASP A 115 -11.39 9.28 -13.02
C ASP A 115 -12.43 8.18 -13.25
N HIS A 116 -12.45 7.19 -12.35
CA HIS A 116 -13.40 6.07 -12.38
C HIS A 116 -14.57 6.27 -11.41
N ILE A 117 -14.67 7.44 -10.77
CA ILE A 117 -15.77 7.77 -9.85
C ILE A 117 -16.99 8.33 -10.63
N ASN A 118 -16.75 8.87 -11.83
CA ASN A 118 -17.77 9.48 -12.70
C ASN A 118 -18.09 8.64 -13.96
N LYS A 119 -17.73 7.35 -13.99
CA LYS A 119 -17.96 6.43 -15.10
C LYS A 119 -18.67 5.18 -14.62
#